data_AF-A0A3P7P3X5-F1
#
_entry.id   AF-A0A3P7P3X5-F1
#
_cell.length_a   1.000
_cell.length_b   1.000
_cell.length_c   1.000
_cell.angle_alpha   90.00
_cell.angle_beta   90.00
_cell.angle_gamma   90.00
#
_symmetry.space_group_name_H-M   'P 1'
#
loop_
_entity.id
_entity.type
_entity.pdbx_description
1 polymer ?
#
loop_
_entity_poly.entity_id
_entity_poly.type
_entity_poly.pdbx_seq_one_letter_code
_entity_poly.pdbx_strand_id
1 'polypeptide(L)'
;MKLGCNYSKELMVLIEEDAVEIDCIKMGYFQPFIGLHEEVVKKKSILIHGFGKHEHIGMVDPDRNNEWQHMNDVLNQYESPHLAVHFAIYDKDLRMVEDIKKRLDEGVRIFKERLEVPLIIENMDYNPFYSPHYVKPEAVDPDFISEMCEKHDVGLLLDTAHASVSAYHLKMDVHDYLRRLPLHKVKEIHFVGTQMTEDKGLIDMHTPLTPRDYDLLDWLRYKCKPEIVTLEYGWPGSDFSWRTSKEEIKKQLIEIRKRF
;
A
#
# COMPACT_ATOMS: atom_id res chain seq x y z
N MET A 1 13.12 6.63 -10.70
CA MET A 1 12.24 6.25 -9.58
C MET A 1 11.78 7.55 -8.93
N LYS A 2 10.48 7.71 -8.70
CA LYS A 2 9.88 8.85 -7.97
C LYS A 2 9.77 8.49 -6.49
N LEU A 3 10.15 9.40 -5.60
CA LEU A 3 9.98 9.23 -4.16
C LEU A 3 8.71 9.94 -3.70
N GLY A 4 7.80 9.18 -3.11
CA GLY A 4 6.59 9.65 -2.45
C GLY A 4 6.70 9.62 -0.94
N CYS A 5 5.78 10.32 -0.28
CA CYS A 5 5.55 10.20 1.16
C CYS A 5 4.07 10.40 1.46
N ASN A 6 3.55 9.71 2.46
CA ASN A 6 2.20 9.94 2.96
C ASN A 6 2.03 11.38 3.41
N TYR A 7 0.87 11.97 3.09
CA TYR A 7 0.54 13.30 3.56
C TYR A 7 0.51 13.36 5.09
N SER A 8 1.13 14.39 5.64
CA SER A 8 1.08 14.80 7.03
C SER A 8 1.39 16.28 7.15
N LYS A 9 0.99 16.94 8.24
CA LYS A 9 1.31 18.35 8.45
C LYS A 9 2.82 18.56 8.57
N GLU A 10 3.50 17.61 9.21
CA GLU A 10 4.94 17.56 9.38
C GLU A 10 5.68 17.50 8.05
N LEU A 11 5.20 16.68 7.10
CA LEU A 11 5.74 16.65 5.75
C LEU A 11 5.56 17.99 5.04
N MET A 12 4.39 18.62 5.17
CA MET A 12 4.14 19.92 4.53
C MET A 12 5.11 21.00 5.05
N VAL A 13 5.42 21.01 6.35
CA VAL A 13 6.44 21.90 6.94
C VAL A 13 7.81 21.64 6.32
N LEU A 14 8.22 20.37 6.16
CA LEU A 14 9.51 20.05 5.53
C LEU A 14 9.59 20.49 4.07
N ILE A 15 8.49 20.41 3.32
CA ILE A 15 8.43 20.89 1.93
C ILE A 15 8.54 22.42 1.89
N GLU A 16 7.90 23.13 2.81
CA GLU A 16 7.99 24.60 2.92
C GLU A 16 9.38 25.07 3.35
N GLU A 17 10.06 24.29 4.19
CA GLU A 17 11.44 24.52 4.62
C GLU A 17 12.49 24.09 3.57
N ASP A 18 12.06 23.52 2.42
CA ASP A 18 12.94 22.88 1.41
C ASP A 18 13.91 21.85 2.02
N ALA A 19 13.44 21.15 3.07
CA ALA A 19 14.25 20.26 3.89
C ALA A 19 14.26 18.80 3.39
N VAL A 20 13.40 18.46 2.42
CA VAL A 20 13.28 17.13 1.80
C VAL A 20 12.95 17.26 0.32
N GLU A 21 13.50 16.35 -0.49
CA GLU A 21 13.21 16.26 -1.92
C GLU A 21 12.31 15.05 -2.19
N ILE A 22 11.03 15.30 -2.49
CA ILE A 22 10.05 14.30 -2.91
C ILE A 22 9.37 14.69 -4.23
N ASP A 23 8.90 13.70 -4.96
CA ASP A 23 8.29 13.80 -6.28
C ASP A 23 6.76 13.86 -6.21
N CYS A 24 6.15 13.15 -5.26
CA CYS A 24 4.70 13.11 -5.05
C CYS A 24 4.32 13.00 -3.57
N ILE A 25 3.08 13.35 -3.24
CA ILE A 25 2.47 13.12 -1.93
C ILE A 25 1.39 12.04 -2.11
N LYS A 26 1.50 10.95 -1.34
CA LYS A 26 0.49 9.90 -1.32
C LYS A 26 -0.62 10.26 -0.33
N MET A 27 -1.87 10.19 -0.78
CA MET A 27 -3.03 10.45 0.07
C MET A 27 -4.29 9.80 -0.48
N GLY A 28 -5.23 9.49 0.41
CA GLY A 28 -6.54 8.99 0.02
C GLY A 28 -7.48 10.10 -0.45
N TYR A 29 -8.56 9.72 -1.13
CA TYR A 29 -9.68 10.60 -1.45
C TYR A 29 -10.89 10.30 -0.54
N PHE A 30 -10.70 10.53 0.77
CA PHE A 30 -11.71 10.32 1.81
C PHE A 30 -11.34 11.14 3.05
N GLN A 31 -12.25 11.26 4.02
CA GLN A 31 -11.94 11.99 5.26
C GLN A 31 -10.84 11.27 6.06
N PRO A 32 -9.84 11.98 6.62
CA PRO A 32 -9.77 13.43 6.80
C PRO A 32 -8.98 14.18 5.71
N PHE A 33 -8.73 13.56 4.55
CA PHE A 33 -7.98 14.18 3.45
C PHE A 33 -8.82 15.18 2.62
N ILE A 34 -10.13 14.99 2.54
CA ILE A 34 -11.01 15.83 1.72
C ILE A 34 -10.86 17.31 2.12
N GLY A 35 -10.63 18.15 1.11
CA GLY A 35 -10.36 19.58 1.26
C GLY A 35 -8.88 19.94 1.31
N LEU A 36 -7.98 18.96 1.50
CA LEU A 36 -6.53 19.19 1.49
C LEU A 36 -5.94 19.10 0.06
N HIS A 37 -6.55 18.31 -0.82
CA HIS A 37 -6.02 18.03 -2.16
C HIS A 37 -5.77 19.30 -3.00
N GLU A 38 -6.65 20.30 -2.90
CA GLU A 38 -6.52 21.57 -3.65
C GLU A 38 -5.28 22.37 -3.26
N GLU A 39 -4.86 22.33 -1.99
CA GLU A 39 -3.64 23.01 -1.54
C GLU A 39 -2.40 22.16 -1.76
N VAL A 40 -2.52 20.84 -1.61
CA VAL A 40 -1.41 19.90 -1.81
C VAL A 40 -0.97 19.85 -3.27
N VAL A 41 -1.92 19.81 -4.21
CA VAL A 41 -1.63 19.71 -5.65
C VAL A 41 -0.87 20.93 -6.18
N LYS A 42 -1.01 22.10 -5.54
CA LYS A 42 -0.23 23.31 -5.86
C LYS A 42 1.25 23.18 -5.52
N LYS A 43 1.61 22.27 -4.60
CA LYS A 43 2.99 22.10 -4.11
C LYS A 43 3.67 20.87 -4.71
N LYS A 44 2.95 19.75 -4.82
CA LYS A 44 3.46 18.47 -5.35
C LYS A 44 2.36 17.69 -6.06
N SER A 45 2.75 16.79 -6.96
CA SER A 45 1.82 15.82 -7.56
C SER A 45 1.19 14.93 -6.47
N ILE A 46 -0.05 14.49 -6.69
CA ILE A 46 -0.79 13.66 -5.75
C ILE A 46 -0.85 12.23 -6.30
N LEU A 47 -0.46 11.27 -5.47
CA LEU A 47 -0.67 9.85 -5.73
C LEU A 47 -1.89 9.39 -4.93
N ILE A 48 -2.99 9.07 -5.62
CA ILE A 48 -4.23 8.67 -4.98
C ILE A 48 -4.13 7.23 -4.49
N HIS A 49 -4.46 7.03 -3.22
CA HIS A 49 -4.42 5.72 -2.59
C HIS A 49 -5.65 5.50 -1.69
N GLY A 50 -6.71 4.95 -2.30
CA GLY A 50 -7.97 4.62 -1.64
C GLY A 50 -9.04 5.73 -1.65
N PHE A 51 -10.30 5.31 -1.53
CA PHE A 51 -11.50 6.18 -1.56
C PHE A 51 -12.37 6.05 -0.30
N GLY A 52 -11.85 5.37 0.73
CA GLY A 52 -12.48 5.30 2.05
C GLY A 52 -13.63 4.31 2.15
N LYS A 53 -13.83 3.46 1.15
CA LYS A 53 -14.77 2.31 1.20
C LYS A 53 -14.08 1.03 1.64
N HIS A 54 -12.80 1.11 2.05
CA HIS A 54 -11.92 -0.03 2.29
C HIS A 54 -11.85 -0.91 1.05
N GLU A 55 -11.44 -0.32 -0.07
CA GLU A 55 -11.37 -1.01 -1.36
C GLU A 55 -10.42 -2.20 -1.25
N HIS A 56 -10.94 -3.39 -1.55
CA HIS A 56 -10.14 -4.61 -1.61
C HIS A 56 -10.69 -5.53 -2.69
N ILE A 57 -9.82 -6.35 -3.26
CA ILE A 57 -10.15 -7.20 -4.41
C ILE A 57 -11.28 -8.20 -4.08
N GLY A 58 -11.36 -8.70 -2.84
CA GLY A 58 -12.33 -9.70 -2.41
C GLY A 58 -13.75 -9.20 -2.11
N MET A 59 -14.03 -7.87 -2.15
CA MET A 59 -15.31 -7.27 -1.73
C MET A 59 -16.53 -7.98 -2.31
N VAL A 60 -17.60 -8.21 -1.56
CA VAL A 60 -18.86 -8.67 -2.17
C VAL A 60 -19.49 -7.51 -2.95
N ASP A 61 -19.83 -7.73 -4.23
CA ASP A 61 -20.50 -6.74 -5.10
C ASP A 61 -19.72 -5.41 -5.22
N PRO A 62 -18.54 -5.42 -5.88
CA PRO A 62 -17.70 -4.23 -6.01
C PRO A 62 -18.40 -3.11 -6.78
N ASP A 63 -19.34 -3.41 -7.68
CA ASP A 63 -20.10 -2.41 -8.44
C ASP A 63 -21.04 -1.58 -7.57
N ARG A 64 -21.61 -2.18 -6.53
CA ARG A 64 -22.46 -1.46 -5.59
C ARG A 64 -21.67 -0.63 -4.58
N ASN A 65 -20.45 -1.05 -4.27
CA ASN A 65 -19.65 -0.45 -3.21
C ASN A 65 -18.65 0.60 -3.71
N ASN A 66 -18.40 0.66 -5.02
CA ASN A 66 -17.49 1.61 -5.64
C ASN A 66 -18.21 2.54 -6.61
N GLU A 67 -17.91 3.84 -6.51
CA GLU A 67 -18.47 4.86 -7.37
C GLU A 67 -17.52 5.07 -8.57
N TRP A 68 -17.47 4.10 -9.49
CA TRP A 68 -16.43 3.99 -10.51
C TRP A 68 -16.18 5.26 -11.32
N GLN A 69 -17.24 5.93 -11.79
CA GLN A 69 -17.10 7.18 -12.54
C GLN A 69 -16.40 8.25 -11.70
N HIS A 70 -16.84 8.42 -10.44
CA HIS A 70 -16.23 9.38 -9.54
C HIS A 70 -14.77 9.03 -9.24
N MET A 71 -14.46 7.75 -9.04
CA MET A 71 -13.09 7.29 -8.83
C MET A 71 -12.20 7.61 -10.04
N ASN A 72 -12.65 7.30 -11.25
CA ASN A 72 -11.91 7.60 -12.48
C ASN A 72 -11.75 9.11 -12.69
N ASP A 73 -12.80 9.91 -12.44
CA ASP A 73 -12.73 11.37 -12.52
C ASP A 73 -11.65 11.93 -11.58
N VAL A 74 -11.58 11.44 -10.34
CA VAL A 74 -10.56 11.83 -9.35
C VAL A 74 -9.17 11.38 -9.78
N LEU A 75 -9.02 10.12 -10.22
CA LEU A 75 -7.72 9.59 -10.67
C LEU A 75 -7.18 10.39 -11.85
N ASN A 76 -8.05 10.73 -12.81
CA ASN A 76 -7.73 11.56 -13.96
C ASN A 76 -7.42 13.01 -13.53
N GLN A 77 -8.21 13.59 -12.62
CA GLN A 77 -8.01 14.96 -12.12
C GLN A 77 -6.62 15.16 -11.49
N TYR A 78 -6.15 14.16 -10.73
CA TYR A 78 -4.85 14.23 -10.05
C TYR A 78 -3.72 13.53 -10.82
N GLU A 79 -3.98 13.11 -12.06
CA GLU A 79 -3.02 12.41 -12.92
C GLU A 79 -2.35 11.21 -12.22
N SER A 80 -3.13 10.47 -11.42
CA SER A 80 -2.63 9.30 -10.71
C SER A 80 -2.25 8.22 -11.75
N PRO A 81 -1.00 7.72 -11.77
CA PRO A 81 -0.52 6.83 -12.83
C PRO A 81 -1.16 5.43 -12.76
N HIS A 82 -1.73 5.09 -11.61
CA HIS A 82 -2.40 3.83 -11.31
C HIS A 82 -3.32 4.03 -10.11
N LEU A 83 -4.14 3.02 -9.82
CA LEU A 83 -4.76 2.83 -8.51
C LEU A 83 -4.27 1.50 -7.92
N ALA A 84 -3.73 1.57 -6.72
CA ALA A 84 -3.42 0.38 -5.92
C ALA A 84 -4.64 -0.05 -5.11
N VAL A 85 -4.94 -1.35 -5.12
CA VAL A 85 -6.05 -1.94 -4.36
C VAL A 85 -5.55 -3.13 -3.55
N HIS A 86 -5.89 -3.17 -2.27
CA HIS A 86 -5.52 -4.27 -1.38
C HIS A 86 -5.98 -5.63 -1.91
N PHE A 87 -5.05 -6.55 -2.12
CA PHE A 87 -5.34 -7.94 -2.45
C PHE A 87 -5.70 -8.69 -1.16
N ALA A 88 -6.93 -8.47 -0.71
CA ALA A 88 -7.46 -9.03 0.52
C ALA A 88 -8.90 -9.51 0.36
N ILE A 89 -9.31 -10.35 1.30
CA ILE A 89 -10.68 -10.76 1.57
C ILE A 89 -10.81 -11.02 3.07
N TYR A 90 -11.93 -10.64 3.66
CA TYR A 90 -12.15 -10.71 5.11
C TYR A 90 -13.38 -11.57 5.44
N ASP A 91 -13.56 -11.89 6.72
CA ASP A 91 -14.72 -12.69 7.19
C ASP A 91 -16.09 -12.14 6.77
N LYS A 92 -16.22 -10.81 6.69
CA LYS A 92 -17.46 -10.16 6.27
C LYS A 92 -17.84 -10.49 4.82
N ASP A 93 -16.85 -10.78 3.97
CA ASP A 93 -17.03 -11.03 2.54
C ASP A 93 -17.36 -12.51 2.26
N LEU A 94 -17.12 -13.41 3.22
CA LEU A 94 -17.22 -14.85 3.01
C LEU A 94 -18.65 -15.41 2.97
N ARG A 95 -19.67 -14.63 3.38
CA ARG A 95 -21.04 -15.15 3.54
C ARG A 95 -21.62 -15.81 2.28
N MET A 96 -21.18 -15.40 1.10
CA MET A 96 -21.63 -15.91 -0.20
C MET A 96 -20.46 -16.39 -1.08
N VAL A 97 -19.27 -16.58 -0.50
CA VAL A 97 -18.06 -16.96 -1.22
C VAL A 97 -17.71 -18.40 -0.86
N GLU A 98 -17.95 -19.30 -1.81
CA GLU A 98 -17.57 -20.72 -1.67
C GLU A 98 -16.10 -20.95 -1.99
N ASP A 99 -15.54 -20.18 -2.92
CA ASP A 99 -14.16 -20.27 -3.38
C ASP A 99 -13.51 -18.88 -3.33
N ILE A 100 -12.62 -18.69 -2.35
CA ILE A 100 -11.89 -17.45 -2.11
C ILE A 100 -11.01 -17.08 -3.30
N LYS A 101 -10.28 -18.05 -3.87
CA LYS A 101 -9.36 -17.79 -4.98
C LYS A 101 -10.15 -17.36 -6.22
N LYS A 102 -11.25 -18.05 -6.52
CA LYS A 102 -12.17 -17.65 -7.60
C LYS A 102 -12.77 -16.26 -7.37
N ARG A 103 -13.14 -15.91 -6.13
CA ARG A 103 -13.64 -14.57 -5.81
C ARG A 103 -12.57 -13.51 -6.05
N LEU A 104 -11.34 -13.73 -5.58
CA LEU A 104 -10.24 -12.79 -5.76
C LEU A 104 -9.89 -12.61 -7.25
N ASP A 105 -9.80 -13.70 -8.01
CA ASP A 105 -9.61 -13.71 -9.46
C ASP A 105 -10.64 -12.84 -10.19
N GLU A 106 -11.92 -13.05 -9.89
CA GLU A 106 -13.02 -12.25 -10.43
C GLU A 106 -12.94 -10.78 -9.98
N GLY A 107 -12.47 -10.52 -8.76
CA GLY A 107 -12.24 -9.18 -8.24
C GLY A 107 -11.20 -8.42 -9.06
N VAL A 108 -10.06 -9.04 -9.35
CA VAL A 108 -9.01 -8.43 -10.18
C VAL A 108 -9.57 -8.08 -11.55
N ARG A 109 -10.32 -9.00 -12.17
CA ARG A 109 -10.98 -8.76 -13.45
C ARG A 109 -11.91 -7.54 -13.41
N ILE A 110 -12.78 -7.46 -12.41
CA ILE A 110 -13.74 -6.36 -12.27
C ILE A 110 -13.01 -5.02 -12.09
N PHE A 111 -12.07 -4.92 -11.15
CA PHE A 111 -11.34 -3.66 -10.94
C PHE A 111 -10.56 -3.25 -12.20
N LYS A 112 -9.90 -4.19 -12.89
CA LYS A 112 -9.18 -3.93 -14.14
C LYS A 112 -10.11 -3.41 -15.25
N GLU A 113 -11.33 -3.94 -15.35
CA GLU A 113 -12.31 -3.51 -16.37
C GLU A 113 -12.96 -2.16 -16.06
N ARG A 114 -13.06 -1.78 -14.78
CA ARG A 114 -13.77 -0.56 -14.35
C ARG A 114 -12.87 0.66 -14.17
N LEU A 115 -11.59 0.46 -13.90
CA LEU A 115 -10.62 1.54 -13.77
C LEU A 115 -10.11 2.02 -15.13
N GLU A 116 -10.04 3.34 -15.32
CA GLU A 116 -9.50 3.95 -16.54
C GLU A 116 -7.97 4.14 -16.48
N VAL A 117 -7.40 4.02 -15.28
CA VAL A 117 -5.95 3.97 -15.04
C VAL A 117 -5.52 2.53 -14.74
N PRO A 118 -4.23 2.17 -14.93
CA PRO A 118 -3.72 0.86 -14.55
C PRO A 118 -4.10 0.44 -13.12
N LEU A 119 -4.65 -0.76 -13.00
CA LEU A 119 -4.78 -1.44 -11.71
C LEU A 119 -3.41 -2.01 -11.31
N ILE A 120 -3.00 -1.74 -10.07
CA ILE A 120 -1.98 -2.54 -9.38
C ILE A 120 -2.59 -3.14 -8.12
N ILE A 121 -2.22 -4.38 -7.81
CA ILE A 121 -2.68 -5.02 -6.58
C ILE A 121 -1.63 -4.84 -5.49
N GLU A 122 -2.06 -4.66 -4.25
CA GLU A 122 -1.17 -4.54 -3.10
C GLU A 122 -1.19 -5.80 -2.25
N ASN A 123 -0.01 -6.35 -1.92
CA ASN A 123 0.05 -7.46 -0.97
C ASN A 123 -0.34 -6.99 0.42
N MET A 124 -1.18 -7.75 1.10
CA MET A 124 -1.67 -7.42 2.44
C MET A 124 -0.98 -8.20 3.54
N ASP A 125 -1.05 -7.67 4.75
CA ASP A 125 -0.57 -8.33 5.94
C ASP A 125 -1.56 -9.42 6.41
N TYR A 126 -1.01 -10.55 6.84
CA TYR A 126 -1.76 -11.64 7.44
C TYR A 126 -1.33 -11.80 8.89
N ASN A 127 -2.27 -11.58 9.80
CA ASN A 127 -2.10 -11.86 11.20
C ASN A 127 -3.36 -12.55 11.76
N PRO A 128 -3.30 -13.84 12.12
CA PRO A 128 -4.45 -14.59 12.64
C PRO A 128 -4.92 -14.12 14.03
N PHE A 129 -4.15 -13.26 14.70
CA PHE A 129 -4.47 -12.68 16.01
C PHE A 129 -5.15 -11.32 15.91
N TYR A 130 -5.29 -10.75 14.70
CA TYR A 130 -6.18 -9.61 14.50
C TYR A 130 -7.63 -10.04 14.68
N SER A 131 -8.34 -9.36 15.58
CA SER A 131 -9.73 -9.62 15.90
C SER A 131 -10.50 -8.31 15.83
N PRO A 132 -11.72 -8.27 15.24
CA PRO A 132 -12.49 -9.40 14.71
C PRO A 132 -12.23 -9.71 13.22
N HIS A 133 -11.32 -8.99 12.56
CA HIS A 133 -11.13 -9.06 11.11
C HIS A 133 -9.65 -9.20 10.77
N TYR A 134 -9.31 -10.29 10.09
CA TYR A 134 -8.00 -10.52 9.49
C TYR A 134 -8.17 -11.00 8.05
N VAL A 135 -7.16 -10.74 7.22
CA VAL A 135 -7.13 -11.16 5.81
C VAL A 135 -7.03 -12.68 5.73
N LYS A 136 -7.73 -13.32 4.79
CA LYS A 136 -7.66 -14.78 4.64
C LYS A 136 -6.30 -15.23 4.06
N PRO A 137 -5.74 -16.35 4.54
CA PRO A 137 -4.39 -16.78 4.17
C PRO A 137 -4.23 -17.01 2.66
N GLU A 138 -5.29 -17.39 1.95
CA GLU A 138 -5.31 -17.53 0.50
C GLU A 138 -4.99 -16.23 -0.23
N ALA A 139 -5.37 -15.08 0.33
CA ALA A 139 -5.11 -13.77 -0.24
C ALA A 139 -3.66 -13.29 0.01
N VAL A 140 -2.91 -13.91 0.92
CA VAL A 140 -1.51 -13.54 1.17
C VAL A 140 -0.52 -14.59 0.68
N ASP A 141 -1.00 -15.63 0.00
CA ASP A 141 -0.17 -16.64 -0.66
C ASP A 141 0.61 -15.97 -1.82
N PRO A 142 1.96 -15.86 -1.73
CA PRO A 142 2.73 -15.11 -2.71
C PRO A 142 2.69 -15.74 -4.11
N ASP A 143 2.53 -17.07 -4.20
CA ASP A 143 2.38 -17.74 -5.51
C ASP A 143 1.04 -17.38 -6.16
N PHE A 144 -0.01 -17.26 -5.36
CA PHE A 144 -1.33 -16.88 -5.86
C PHE A 144 -1.38 -15.39 -6.27
N ILE A 145 -0.74 -14.50 -5.50
CA ILE A 145 -0.56 -13.10 -5.89
C ILE A 145 0.20 -13.02 -7.23
N SER A 146 1.28 -13.80 -7.37
CA SER A 146 2.05 -13.90 -8.61
C SER A 146 1.18 -14.39 -9.79
N GLU A 147 0.42 -15.46 -9.59
CA GLU A 147 -0.53 -15.97 -10.58
C GLU A 147 -1.54 -14.89 -11.02
N MET A 148 -2.10 -14.12 -10.08
CA MET A 148 -3.07 -13.06 -10.42
C MET A 148 -2.45 -11.91 -11.21
N CYS A 149 -1.25 -11.47 -10.82
CA CYS A 149 -0.52 -10.45 -11.58
C CYS A 149 -0.24 -10.90 -13.02
N GLU A 150 0.20 -12.15 -13.23
CA GLU A 150 0.49 -12.67 -14.56
C GLU A 150 -0.78 -12.91 -15.38
N LYS A 151 -1.78 -13.58 -14.79
CA LYS A 151 -3.02 -13.94 -15.47
C LYS A 151 -3.79 -12.72 -15.97
N HIS A 152 -3.87 -11.68 -15.13
CA HIS A 152 -4.61 -10.47 -15.46
C HIS A 152 -3.74 -9.38 -16.05
N ASP A 153 -2.43 -9.57 -16.19
CA ASP A 153 -1.47 -8.53 -16.59
C ASP A 153 -1.72 -7.21 -15.84
N VAL A 154 -1.52 -7.26 -14.53
CA VAL A 154 -1.60 -6.12 -13.60
C VAL A 154 -0.29 -5.96 -12.85
N GLY A 155 -0.01 -4.74 -12.39
CA GLY A 155 1.20 -4.47 -11.60
C GLY A 155 1.05 -4.89 -10.14
N LEU A 156 2.18 -4.91 -9.42
CA LEU A 156 2.23 -5.10 -7.97
C LEU A 156 2.63 -3.78 -7.29
N LEU A 157 1.88 -3.42 -6.27
CA LEU A 157 2.37 -2.59 -5.19
C LEU A 157 2.95 -3.52 -4.12
N LEU A 158 4.24 -3.41 -3.87
CA LEU A 158 4.89 -4.18 -2.82
C LEU A 158 4.88 -3.37 -1.52
N ASP A 159 4.05 -3.76 -0.56
CA ASP A 159 4.20 -3.27 0.81
C ASP A 159 5.14 -4.20 1.58
N THR A 160 6.24 -3.63 2.07
CA THR A 160 7.30 -4.37 2.74
C THR A 160 6.99 -4.72 4.20
N ALA A 161 6.17 -3.92 4.88
CA ALA A 161 5.67 -4.22 6.21
C ALA A 161 4.69 -5.39 6.15
N HIS A 162 3.73 -5.33 5.22
CA HIS A 162 2.77 -6.38 4.94
C HIS A 162 3.46 -7.71 4.59
N ALA A 163 4.46 -7.67 3.70
CA ALA A 163 5.23 -8.86 3.35
C ALA A 163 5.95 -9.46 4.57
N SER A 164 6.52 -8.61 5.43
CA SER A 164 7.23 -9.04 6.64
C SER A 164 6.29 -9.66 7.67
N VAL A 165 5.11 -9.07 7.90
CA VAL A 165 4.08 -9.57 8.81
C VAL A 165 3.51 -10.89 8.29
N SER A 166 3.13 -10.95 7.01
CA SER A 166 2.62 -12.17 6.37
C SER A 166 3.65 -13.31 6.44
N ALA A 167 4.91 -13.06 6.09
CA ALA A 167 5.97 -14.07 6.18
C ALA A 167 6.13 -14.59 7.62
N TYR A 168 6.13 -13.70 8.61
CA TYR A 168 6.24 -14.07 10.03
C TYR A 168 5.11 -15.02 10.46
N HIS A 169 3.85 -14.68 10.17
CA HIS A 169 2.69 -15.50 10.60
C HIS A 169 2.48 -16.77 9.78
N LEU A 170 2.93 -16.77 8.51
CA LEU A 170 3.00 -17.98 7.68
C LEU A 170 4.21 -18.87 8.03
N LYS A 171 5.06 -18.46 8.99
CA LYS A 171 6.30 -19.15 9.39
C LYS A 171 7.24 -19.37 8.20
N MET A 172 7.36 -18.36 7.35
CA MET A 172 8.19 -18.32 6.15
C MET A 172 9.31 -17.28 6.34
N ASP A 173 10.49 -17.55 5.81
CA ASP A 173 11.52 -16.52 5.70
C ASP A 173 11.02 -15.38 4.79
N VAL A 174 11.29 -14.13 5.17
CA VAL A 174 10.78 -12.97 4.41
C VAL A 174 11.40 -12.88 3.02
N HIS A 175 12.65 -13.29 2.83
CA HIS A 175 13.24 -13.31 1.49
C HIS A 175 12.65 -14.43 0.64
N ASP A 176 12.30 -15.57 1.23
CA ASP A 176 11.58 -16.64 0.51
C ASP A 176 10.17 -16.19 0.10
N TYR A 177 9.46 -15.49 0.97
CA TYR A 177 8.16 -14.88 0.64
C TYR A 177 8.29 -13.90 -0.53
N LEU A 178 9.23 -12.96 -0.44
CA LEU A 178 9.47 -11.95 -1.48
C LEU A 178 9.92 -12.54 -2.81
N ARG A 179 10.72 -13.63 -2.81
CA ARG A 179 11.15 -14.31 -4.04
C ARG A 179 9.99 -14.94 -4.82
N ARG A 180 8.89 -15.26 -4.13
CA ARG A 180 7.69 -15.88 -4.72
C ARG A 180 6.71 -14.83 -5.27
N LEU A 181 6.79 -13.59 -4.79
CA LEU A 181 6.05 -12.46 -5.38
C LEU A 181 6.59 -12.11 -6.78
N PRO A 182 5.76 -11.52 -7.65
CA PRO A 182 6.14 -11.12 -9.00
C PRO A 182 6.97 -9.82 -8.97
N LEU A 183 8.20 -9.87 -8.44
CA LEU A 183 9.06 -8.68 -8.26
C LEU A 183 9.34 -7.90 -9.56
N HIS A 184 9.21 -8.55 -10.72
CA HIS A 184 9.37 -7.92 -12.03
C HIS A 184 8.13 -7.12 -12.48
N LYS A 185 6.97 -7.31 -11.82
CA LYS A 185 5.73 -6.54 -12.01
C LYS A 185 5.58 -5.40 -10.99
N VAL A 186 6.54 -5.23 -10.06
CA VAL A 186 6.51 -4.16 -9.05
C VAL A 186 6.55 -2.79 -9.71
N LYS A 187 5.49 -2.01 -9.49
CA LYS A 187 5.32 -0.63 -9.97
C LYS A 187 5.55 0.38 -8.86
N GLU A 188 5.08 0.05 -7.66
CA GLU A 188 5.23 0.86 -6.48
C GLU A 188 5.73 0.02 -5.31
N ILE A 189 6.51 0.62 -4.41
CA ILE A 189 6.87 0.01 -3.12
C ILE A 189 6.45 0.94 -1.99
N HIS A 190 5.79 0.37 -0.99
CA HIS A 190 5.51 1.01 0.29
C HIS A 190 6.54 0.58 1.34
N PHE A 191 7.06 1.58 2.04
CA PHE A 191 8.01 1.40 3.13
C PHE A 191 7.47 1.99 4.41
N VAL A 192 7.33 1.13 5.40
CA VAL A 192 7.04 1.54 6.77
C VAL A 192 7.54 0.49 7.76
N GLY A 193 7.74 0.91 9.01
CA GLY A 193 8.19 0.03 10.07
C GLY A 193 7.07 -0.87 10.62
N THR A 194 7.47 -2.06 11.03
CA THR A 194 6.63 -3.02 11.78
C THR A 194 6.89 -2.94 13.28
N GLN A 195 6.04 -3.58 14.08
CA GLN A 195 6.23 -3.68 15.53
C GLN A 195 6.04 -5.12 16.01
N MET A 196 6.90 -5.59 16.93
CA MET A 196 6.69 -6.86 17.64
C MET A 196 5.86 -6.60 18.90
N THR A 197 4.79 -7.36 19.10
CA THR A 197 3.98 -7.35 20.33
C THR A 197 3.95 -8.73 20.98
N GLU A 198 3.66 -8.76 22.29
CA GLU A 198 3.59 -9.99 23.06
C GLU A 198 2.38 -10.87 22.68
N ASP A 199 1.26 -10.24 22.30
CA ASP A 199 -0.04 -10.87 22.07
C ASP A 199 -0.31 -11.24 20.61
N LYS A 200 0.16 -10.42 19.67
CA LYS A 200 -0.14 -10.54 18.23
C LYS A 200 1.11 -10.84 17.39
N GLY A 201 2.28 -10.92 18.01
CA GLY A 201 3.55 -11.11 17.29
C GLY A 201 3.89 -9.89 16.44
N LEU A 202 4.43 -10.12 15.24
CA LEU A 202 4.74 -9.02 14.32
C LEU A 202 3.44 -8.43 13.76
N ILE A 203 3.31 -7.11 13.82
CA ILE A 203 2.16 -6.35 13.33
C ILE A 203 2.62 -5.18 12.47
N ASP A 204 1.79 -4.77 11.53
CA ASP A 204 1.97 -3.50 10.84
C ASP A 204 1.36 -2.37 11.69
N MET A 205 2.21 -1.40 12.02
CA MET A 205 1.87 -0.26 12.88
C MET A 205 2.32 1.06 12.28
N HIS A 206 2.77 1.04 11.02
CA HIS A 206 3.35 2.19 10.34
C HIS A 206 4.31 2.99 11.24
N THR A 207 5.28 2.30 11.86
CA THR A 207 6.28 2.91 12.75
C THR A 207 7.47 3.44 11.93
N PRO A 208 8.41 4.20 12.53
CA PRO A 208 9.66 4.52 11.84
C PRO A 208 10.41 3.26 11.40
N LEU A 209 11.01 3.32 10.22
CA LEU A 209 11.87 2.26 9.68
C LEU A 209 13.03 1.95 10.63
N THR A 210 13.28 0.67 10.80
CA THR A 210 14.39 0.09 11.56
C THR A 210 15.54 -0.30 10.63
N PRO A 211 16.75 -0.60 11.15
CA PRO A 211 17.85 -1.11 10.31
C PRO A 211 17.47 -2.32 9.46
N ARG A 212 16.62 -3.21 9.99
CA ARG A 212 16.15 -4.40 9.25
C ARG A 212 15.32 -4.03 8.02
N ASP A 213 14.52 -2.98 8.10
CA ASP A 213 13.69 -2.53 6.98
C ASP A 213 14.59 -1.94 5.86
N TYR A 214 15.67 -1.25 6.25
CA TYR A 214 16.67 -0.78 5.30
C TYR A 214 17.48 -1.92 4.66
N ASP A 215 17.81 -2.98 5.41
CA ASP A 215 18.48 -4.16 4.86
C ASP A 215 17.60 -4.86 3.81
N LEU A 216 16.28 -4.96 4.09
CA LEU A 216 15.31 -5.50 3.14
C LEU A 216 15.25 -4.63 1.88
N LEU A 217 15.31 -3.32 2.05
CA LEU A 217 15.33 -2.36 0.96
C LEU A 217 16.59 -2.50 0.08
N ASP A 218 17.76 -2.62 0.70
CA ASP A 218 19.03 -2.85 0.02
C ASP A 218 19.07 -4.19 -0.73
N TRP A 219 18.29 -5.18 -0.27
CA TRP A 219 18.08 -6.43 -1.00
C TRP A 219 17.14 -6.24 -2.20
N LEU A 220 16.02 -5.52 -2.02
CA LEU A 220 14.98 -5.32 -3.04
C LEU A 220 15.46 -4.48 -4.23
N ARG A 221 16.32 -3.47 -4.02
CA ARG A 221 16.79 -2.57 -5.08
C ARG A 221 17.49 -3.27 -6.25
N TYR A 222 18.01 -4.48 -6.03
CA TYR A 222 18.65 -5.30 -7.05
C TYR A 222 17.71 -6.35 -7.69
N LYS A 223 16.46 -6.43 -7.23
CA LYS A 223 15.48 -7.45 -7.62
C LYS A 223 14.27 -6.88 -8.35
N CYS A 224 13.92 -5.64 -8.08
CA CYS A 224 12.84 -4.93 -8.74
C CYS A 224 13.27 -3.51 -9.13
N LYS A 225 12.53 -2.89 -10.05
CA LYS A 225 12.77 -1.52 -10.52
C LYS A 225 11.46 -0.73 -10.42
N PRO A 226 11.07 -0.32 -9.20
CA PRO A 226 9.82 0.40 -9.03
C PRO A 226 9.85 1.76 -9.73
N GLU A 227 8.71 2.17 -10.23
CA GLU A 227 8.51 3.50 -10.77
C GLU A 227 8.38 4.52 -9.63
N ILE A 228 7.73 4.11 -8.53
CA ILE A 228 7.49 4.92 -7.33
C ILE A 228 7.89 4.16 -6.07
N VAL A 229 8.53 4.86 -5.13
CA VAL A 229 8.76 4.37 -3.77
C VAL A 229 8.13 5.35 -2.81
N THR A 230 7.24 4.90 -1.94
CA THR A 230 6.52 5.78 -1.01
C THR A 230 6.86 5.44 0.44
N LEU A 231 7.28 6.44 1.21
CA LEU A 231 7.35 6.35 2.67
C LEU A 231 5.93 6.45 3.25
N GLU A 232 5.48 5.39 3.89
CA GLU A 232 4.12 5.21 4.38
C GLU A 232 3.93 5.69 5.83
N TYR A 233 4.64 6.76 6.18
CA TYR A 233 4.71 7.30 7.52
C TYR A 233 4.16 8.73 7.56
N GLY A 234 3.31 9.01 8.54
CA GLY A 234 2.58 10.26 8.68
C GLY A 234 1.07 10.09 8.43
N TRP A 235 0.28 10.94 9.07
CA TRP A 235 -1.17 10.90 8.96
C TRP A 235 -1.77 12.32 9.07
N PRO A 236 -2.82 12.65 8.28
CA PRO A 236 -3.52 13.94 8.38
C PRO A 236 -4.33 14.14 9.67
N GLY A 237 -4.86 13.07 10.25
CA GLY A 237 -5.83 13.11 11.34
C GLY A 237 -5.20 13.11 12.74
N SER A 238 -6.01 13.39 13.76
CA SER A 238 -5.58 13.34 15.17
C SER A 238 -5.17 11.95 15.61
N ASP A 239 -5.81 10.92 15.06
CA ASP A 239 -5.87 9.57 15.64
C ASP A 239 -4.56 8.77 15.52
N PHE A 240 -3.58 9.33 14.81
CA PHE A 240 -2.21 8.81 14.71
C PHE A 240 -1.15 9.91 14.73
N SER A 241 -1.52 11.12 15.18
CA SER A 241 -0.58 12.25 15.23
C SER A 241 0.57 11.99 16.20
N TRP A 242 0.32 11.25 17.29
CA TRP A 242 1.31 10.89 18.30
C TRP A 242 2.49 10.07 17.76
N ARG A 243 2.30 9.33 16.66
CA ARG A 243 3.37 8.57 15.99
C ARG A 243 4.01 9.32 14.84
N THR A 244 3.55 10.50 14.45
CA THR A 244 4.13 11.24 13.32
C THR A 244 5.27 12.13 13.83
N SER A 245 6.42 12.09 13.17
CA SER A 245 7.60 12.88 13.55
C SER A 245 8.24 13.52 12.32
N LYS A 246 8.36 14.85 12.34
CA LYS A 246 9.04 15.63 11.30
C LYS A 246 10.48 15.15 11.08
N GLU A 247 11.22 14.93 12.16
CA GLU A 247 12.63 14.50 12.08
C GLU A 247 12.76 13.08 11.51
N GLU A 248 11.85 12.17 11.88
CA GLU A 248 11.87 10.81 11.32
C GLU A 248 11.45 10.80 9.84
N ILE A 249 10.48 11.61 9.41
CA ILE A 249 10.15 11.75 7.99
C ILE A 249 11.39 12.19 7.21
N LYS A 250 12.06 13.27 7.67
CA LYS A 250 13.25 13.82 7.01
C LYS A 250 14.36 12.78 6.90
N LYS A 251 14.70 12.14 8.02
CA LYS A 251 15.77 11.13 8.08
C LYS A 251 15.47 9.94 7.16
N GLN A 252 14.27 9.40 7.21
CA GLN A 252 13.88 8.23 6.40
C GLN A 252 13.88 8.55 4.90
N LEU A 253 13.35 9.71 4.49
CA LEU A 253 13.38 10.11 3.07
C LEU A 253 14.80 10.27 2.53
N ILE A 254 15.72 10.86 3.32
CA ILE A 254 17.14 10.96 2.95
C ILE A 254 17.76 9.57 2.79
N GLU A 255 17.48 8.64 3.71
CA GLU A 255 18.02 7.29 3.65
C GLU A 255 17.46 6.44 2.50
N ILE A 256 16.18 6.60 2.18
CA ILE A 256 15.56 5.95 1.02
C ILE A 256 16.18 6.48 -0.28
N ARG A 257 16.34 7.81 -0.41
CA ARG A 257 16.92 8.43 -1.61
C ARG A 257 18.37 8.01 -1.87
N LYS A 258 19.15 7.70 -0.83
CA LYS A 258 20.52 7.18 -1.01
C LYS A 258 20.56 5.76 -1.59
N ARG A 259 19.48 5.00 -1.51
CA ARG A 259 19.43 3.58 -1.88
C ARG A 259 18.91 3.33 -3.30
N PHE A 260 18.21 4.30 -3.89
CA PHE A 260 17.57 4.20 -5.21
C PHE A 260 17.90 5.36 -6.13
#